data_AF-A0A1B6G1P4-F1
#
_entry.id   AF-A0A1B6G1P4-F1
#
_cell.length_a   1.000
_cell.length_b   1.000
_cell.length_c   1.000
_cell.angle_alpha   90.00
_cell.angle_beta   90.00
_cell.angle_gamma   90.00
#
_symmetry.space_group_name_H-M   'P 1'
#
loop_
_entity.id
_entity.type
_entity.pdbx_description
1 polymer ?
#
loop_
_entity_poly.entity_id
_entity_poly.type
_entity_poly.pdbx_seq_one_letter_code
_entity_poly.pdbx_strand_id
1 'polypeptide(L)'
;FVMPPTIASRDGEPYEPEQICSRHHSLAACSGDPECGWCSADDVCYGRTLGINCTTNLQTTRCPGVCPALGDCHSCLLHGTTRRDGLHSVVHKLHAGQCTWCVQNARCHHKDDNFGVCGLKEDTPSQVAGWWGDKGAEVMSADVCREVDRRPGLTFLKYKY
;
A
#
# COMPACT_ATOMS: atom_id res chain seq x y z
N PHE A 1 26.76 -1.01 7.82
CA PHE A 1 25.58 -1.49 8.56
C PHE A 1 25.10 -2.76 7.90
N VAL A 2 24.96 -3.85 8.66
CA VAL A 2 24.37 -5.11 8.17
C VAL A 2 23.02 -5.25 8.86
N MET A 3 21.94 -5.26 8.07
CA MET A 3 20.60 -5.51 8.62
C MET A 3 20.55 -6.93 9.20
N PRO A 4 19.87 -7.15 10.34
CA PRO A 4 19.67 -8.48 10.87
C PRO A 4 18.97 -9.38 9.84
N PRO A 5 19.34 -10.67 9.76
CA PRO A 5 18.71 -11.63 8.84
C PRO A 5 17.23 -11.90 9.16
N THR A 6 16.76 -11.42 10.31
CA THR A 6 15.35 -11.42 10.72
C THR A 6 14.53 -10.29 10.08
N ILE A 7 15.17 -9.34 9.40
CA ILE A 7 14.51 -8.15 8.82
C ILE A 7 14.73 -8.09 7.30
N ALA A 8 15.85 -8.64 6.82
CA ALA A 8 16.14 -8.74 5.39
C ALA A 8 16.95 -10.01 5.10
N SER A 9 16.58 -10.75 4.05
CA SER A 9 17.45 -11.83 3.54
C SER A 9 18.72 -11.25 2.93
N ARG A 10 19.80 -12.05 2.96
CA ARG A 10 21.05 -11.71 2.26
C ARG A 10 20.83 -11.70 0.76
N ASP A 11 21.53 -10.82 0.06
CA ASP A 11 21.53 -10.80 -1.41
C ASP A 11 21.88 -12.19 -1.96
N GLY A 12 20.97 -12.76 -2.76
CA GLY A 12 21.13 -14.07 -3.41
C GLY A 12 20.54 -15.27 -2.67
N GLU A 13 20.03 -15.13 -1.46
CA GLU A 13 19.31 -16.21 -0.75
C GLU A 13 17.81 -16.21 -1.13
N PRO A 14 17.20 -17.37 -1.41
CA PRO A 14 15.76 -17.47 -1.63
C PRO A 14 15.00 -17.03 -0.37
N TYR A 15 14.21 -15.97 -0.48
CA TYR A 15 13.36 -15.47 0.60
C TYR A 15 12.10 -16.34 0.69
N GLU A 16 12.11 -17.28 1.64
CA GLU A 16 10.95 -18.13 1.98
C GLU A 16 10.31 -17.62 3.27
N PRO A 17 9.19 -16.86 3.20
CA PRO A 17 8.55 -16.26 4.38
C PRO A 17 8.16 -17.30 5.43
N GLU A 18 7.87 -18.54 5.04
CA GLU A 18 7.53 -19.64 5.95
C GLU A 18 8.67 -19.97 6.93
N GLN A 19 9.92 -19.94 6.47
CA GLN A 19 11.09 -20.25 7.31
C GLN A 19 11.42 -19.13 8.30
N ILE A 20 10.98 -17.91 8.01
CA ILE A 20 11.17 -16.75 8.89
C ILE A 20 10.02 -16.70 9.89
N CYS A 21 8.77 -16.80 9.41
CA CYS A 21 7.59 -16.71 10.25
C CYS A 21 7.52 -17.85 11.28
N SER A 22 7.94 -19.06 10.92
CA SER A 22 8.01 -20.20 11.87
C SER A 22 8.96 -20.00 13.05
N ARG A 23 9.86 -19.01 13.00
CA ARG A 23 10.75 -18.64 14.13
C ARG A 23 10.04 -17.78 15.17
N HIS A 24 8.87 -17.24 14.85
CA HIS A 24 8.07 -16.44 15.78
C HIS A 24 7.10 -17.32 16.56
N HIS A 25 7.36 -17.46 17.87
CA HIS A 25 6.55 -18.28 18.78
C HIS A 25 5.56 -17.48 19.62
N SER A 26 5.34 -16.20 19.31
CA SER A 26 4.38 -15.35 20.01
C SER A 26 3.68 -14.42 19.05
N LEU A 27 2.43 -14.06 19.37
CA LEU A 27 1.64 -13.08 18.64
C LEU A 27 2.42 -11.78 18.44
N ALA A 28 3.07 -11.26 19.49
CA ALA A 28 3.80 -9.99 19.42
C ALA A 28 4.99 -10.06 18.45
N ALA A 29 5.76 -11.15 18.47
CA ALA A 29 6.89 -11.32 17.55
C ALA A 29 6.40 -11.53 16.10
N CYS A 30 5.37 -12.35 15.92
CA CYS A 30 4.81 -12.67 14.61
C CYS A 30 4.16 -11.45 13.94
N SER A 31 3.35 -10.69 14.69
CA SER A 31 2.72 -9.47 14.20
C SER A 31 3.71 -8.32 14.02
N GLY A 32 4.89 -8.38 14.64
CA GLY A 32 5.96 -7.40 14.40
C GLY A 32 6.59 -7.51 13.02
N ASP A 33 6.51 -8.67 12.35
CA ASP A 33 7.03 -8.87 11.00
C ASP A 33 5.91 -8.63 9.96
N PRO A 34 6.06 -7.66 9.03
CA PRO A 34 5.06 -7.36 8.01
C PRO A 34 4.83 -8.51 7.01
N GLU A 35 5.76 -9.46 6.92
CA GLU A 35 5.73 -10.61 6.02
C GLU A 35 4.98 -11.82 6.64
N CYS A 36 4.67 -11.73 7.93
CA CYS A 36 4.03 -12.79 8.70
C CYS A 36 2.60 -12.43 9.13
N GLY A 37 1.87 -13.45 9.56
CA GLY A 37 0.57 -13.29 10.20
C GLY A 37 0.32 -14.40 11.21
N TRP A 38 -0.42 -14.08 12.25
CA TRP A 38 -0.67 -14.97 13.38
C TRP A 38 -1.99 -15.71 13.23
N CYS A 39 -1.97 -17.03 13.40
CA CYS A 39 -3.18 -17.82 13.46
C CYS A 39 -3.56 -18.13 14.90
N SER A 40 -4.65 -17.52 15.39
CA SER A 40 -5.10 -17.72 16.77
C SER A 40 -5.66 -19.11 17.06
N ALA A 41 -6.20 -19.80 16.05
CA ALA A 41 -6.73 -21.16 16.22
C ALA A 41 -5.62 -22.21 16.32
N ASP A 42 -4.53 -22.02 15.56
CA ASP A 42 -3.45 -22.99 15.45
C ASP A 42 -2.24 -22.64 16.36
N ASP A 43 -2.25 -21.45 16.98
CA ASP A 43 -1.16 -20.88 17.81
C ASP A 43 0.20 -20.81 17.06
N VAL A 44 0.12 -20.60 15.74
CA VAL A 44 1.25 -20.66 14.82
C VAL A 44 1.34 -19.38 13.98
N CYS A 45 2.57 -18.94 13.76
CA CYS A 45 2.89 -17.84 12.85
C CYS A 45 3.12 -18.37 11.43
N TYR A 46 2.30 -17.91 10.48
CA TYR A 46 2.39 -18.28 9.07
C TYR A 46 2.93 -17.12 8.23
N GLY A 47 3.47 -17.44 7.05
CA GLY A 47 3.70 -16.44 6.01
C GLY A 47 2.37 -15.81 5.60
N ARG A 48 2.36 -14.49 5.38
CA ARG A 48 1.14 -13.71 5.11
C ARG A 48 0.41 -14.11 3.83
N THR A 49 1.09 -14.77 2.89
CA THR A 49 0.49 -15.33 1.66
C THR A 49 -0.17 -16.70 1.86
N LEU A 50 0.03 -17.35 3.00
CA LEU A 50 -0.54 -18.67 3.33
C LEU A 50 -1.77 -18.55 4.24
N GLY A 51 -2.55 -17.47 4.11
CA GLY A 51 -3.77 -17.27 4.91
C GLY A 51 -4.74 -18.45 4.86
N ILE A 52 -4.73 -19.22 3.76
CA ILE A 52 -5.55 -20.43 3.58
C ILE A 52 -5.19 -21.58 4.53
N ASN A 53 -3.96 -21.61 5.06
CA ASN A 53 -3.50 -22.65 5.99
C ASN A 53 -3.90 -22.37 7.44
N CYS A 54 -4.35 -21.15 7.74
CA CYS A 54 -4.86 -20.83 9.07
C CYS A 54 -6.33 -21.25 9.15
N THR A 55 -6.68 -22.00 10.20
CA THR A 55 -8.06 -22.44 10.44
C THR A 55 -9.04 -21.25 10.61
N THR A 56 -8.51 -20.09 11.00
CA THR A 56 -9.24 -18.82 11.14
C THR A 56 -8.68 -17.73 10.22
N ASN A 57 -9.17 -16.50 10.33
CA ASN A 57 -8.51 -15.37 9.66
C ASN A 57 -7.12 -15.12 10.27
N LEU A 58 -6.12 -15.03 9.40
CA LEU A 58 -4.77 -14.70 9.80
C LEU A 58 -4.71 -13.25 10.32
N GLN A 59 -4.27 -13.07 11.56
CA GLN A 59 -4.08 -11.77 12.17
C GLN A 59 -2.76 -11.17 11.70
N THR A 60 -2.83 -10.24 10.75
CA THR A 60 -1.65 -9.57 10.19
C THR A 60 -1.58 -8.14 10.69
N THR A 61 -0.37 -7.63 10.91
CA THR A 61 -0.20 -6.19 11.12
C THR A 61 -0.45 -5.46 9.82
N ARG A 62 -1.35 -4.48 9.87
CA ARG A 62 -1.55 -3.54 8.76
C ARG A 62 -0.46 -2.47 8.85
N CYS A 63 0.77 -2.82 8.47
CA CYS A 63 1.71 -1.78 8.05
C CYS A 63 1.07 -1.15 6.81
N PRO A 64 0.63 0.13 6.88
CA PRO A 64 -0.20 0.72 5.83
C PRO A 64 0.56 0.94 4.51
N GLY A 65 1.87 0.68 4.52
CA GLY A 65 2.76 0.81 3.37
C GLY A 65 3.18 2.25 3.13
N VAL A 66 3.90 2.48 2.04
CA VAL A 66 4.39 3.82 1.69
C VAL A 66 3.27 4.72 1.14
N CYS A 67 2.28 4.15 0.42
CA CYS A 67 1.24 4.93 -0.26
C CYS A 67 0.56 5.97 0.65
N PRO A 68 -0.04 5.60 1.81
CA PRO A 68 -0.73 6.59 2.65
C PRO A 68 0.19 7.62 3.32
N ALA A 69 1.52 7.44 3.28
CA ALA A 69 2.47 8.44 3.77
C ALA A 69 2.81 9.52 2.71
N LEU A 70 2.45 9.30 1.44
CA LEU A 70 2.76 10.19 0.32
C LEU A 70 1.60 11.16 0.08
N GLY A 71 1.82 12.44 0.41
CA GLY A 71 0.79 13.49 0.37
C GLY A 71 0.69 14.31 -0.92
N ASP A 72 1.42 13.94 -1.97
CA ASP A 72 1.44 14.65 -3.26
C ASP A 72 1.32 13.65 -4.42
N CYS A 73 0.67 14.04 -5.52
CA CYS A 73 0.46 13.19 -6.69
C CYS A 73 1.78 12.68 -7.29
N HIS A 74 2.77 13.56 -7.49
CA HIS A 74 4.08 13.15 -8.01
C HIS A 74 4.81 12.25 -7.03
N SER A 75 4.82 12.60 -5.74
CA SER A 75 5.44 11.76 -4.73
C SER A 75 4.80 10.36 -4.66
N CYS A 76 3.47 10.30 -4.69
CA CYS A 76 2.69 9.07 -4.71
C CYS A 76 3.09 8.17 -5.88
N LEU A 77 3.13 8.70 -7.10
CA LEU A 77 3.32 7.90 -8.30
C LEU A 77 4.79 7.61 -8.63
N LEU A 78 5.72 8.47 -8.21
CA LEU A 78 7.16 8.23 -8.39
C LEU A 78 7.71 7.26 -7.33
N HIS A 79 7.32 7.42 -6.06
CA HIS A 79 7.84 6.58 -4.97
C HIS A 79 6.95 5.36 -4.69
N GLY A 80 5.70 5.41 -5.09
CA GLY A 80 4.74 4.32 -4.96
C GLY A 80 4.81 3.28 -6.08
N THR A 81 5.87 3.29 -6.88
CA THR A 81 6.14 2.25 -7.86
C THR A 81 7.40 1.50 -7.46
N THR A 82 7.25 0.32 -6.85
CA THR A 82 8.40 -0.56 -6.58
C THR A 82 8.79 -1.32 -7.84
N ARG A 83 9.48 -0.65 -8.78
CA ARG A 83 10.09 -1.28 -9.97
C ARG A 83 11.37 -2.03 -9.63
N ARG A 84 11.29 -3.08 -8.81
CA ARG A 84 12.43 -3.97 -8.60
C ARG A 84 12.03 -5.42 -8.87
N ASP A 85 12.38 -5.88 -10.07
CA ASP A 85 12.53 -7.30 -10.37
C ASP A 85 13.46 -7.92 -9.32
N GLY A 86 13.00 -8.97 -8.64
CA GLY A 86 13.82 -9.80 -7.76
C GLY A 86 13.60 -9.64 -6.25
N LEU A 87 12.70 -8.78 -5.77
CA LEU A 87 12.33 -8.76 -4.34
C LEU A 87 11.13 -9.68 -4.08
N HIS A 88 11.37 -10.85 -3.49
CA HIS A 88 10.36 -11.85 -3.11
C HIS A 88 9.56 -11.48 -1.84
N SER A 89 9.29 -10.20 -1.59
CA SER A 89 8.52 -9.75 -0.41
C SER A 89 7.01 -9.92 -0.62
N VAL A 90 6.27 -10.12 0.47
CA VAL A 90 4.82 -10.14 0.55
C VAL A 90 4.21 -8.87 -0.06
N VAL A 91 4.87 -7.71 0.04
CA VAL A 91 4.43 -6.46 -0.60
C VAL A 91 4.34 -6.63 -2.13
N HIS A 92 5.30 -7.33 -2.73
CA HIS A 92 5.28 -7.63 -4.16
C HIS A 92 4.23 -8.69 -4.50
N LYS A 93 4.15 -9.78 -3.71
CA LYS A 93 3.17 -10.86 -3.93
C LYS A 93 1.71 -10.38 -3.79
N LEU A 94 1.46 -9.40 -2.92
CA LEU A 94 0.13 -8.80 -2.70
C LEU A 94 -0.12 -7.54 -3.56
N HIS A 95 0.76 -7.20 -4.51
CA HIS A 95 0.68 -5.98 -5.33
C HIS A 95 0.57 -4.66 -4.53
N ALA A 96 0.90 -4.68 -3.23
CA ALA A 96 0.88 -3.52 -2.33
C ALA A 96 2.04 -2.53 -2.55
N GLY A 97 2.76 -2.66 -3.68
CA GLY A 97 3.82 -1.78 -4.13
C GLY A 97 3.43 -0.90 -5.33
N GLN A 98 2.15 -0.91 -5.72
CA GLN A 98 1.58 -0.02 -6.75
C GLN A 98 0.61 0.95 -6.08
N CYS A 99 1.02 2.20 -5.96
CA CYS A 99 0.15 3.26 -5.47
C CYS A 99 -0.63 3.94 -6.61
N THR A 100 -1.81 4.42 -6.28
CA THR A 100 -2.67 5.27 -7.11
C THR A 100 -3.04 6.53 -6.34
N TRP A 101 -3.26 7.62 -7.07
CA TRP A 101 -3.62 8.91 -6.49
C TRP A 101 -5.08 9.24 -6.76
N CYS A 102 -5.84 9.53 -5.71
CA CYS A 102 -7.21 10.03 -5.83
C CYS A 102 -7.22 11.56 -5.74
N VAL A 103 -7.70 12.22 -6.80
CA VAL A 103 -7.67 13.68 -6.90
C VAL A 103 -8.63 14.36 -5.92
N GLN A 104 -9.79 13.74 -5.64
CA GLN A 104 -10.88 14.36 -4.88
C GLN A 104 -10.51 14.61 -3.42
N ASN A 105 -9.89 13.61 -2.78
CA ASN A 105 -9.47 13.65 -1.39
C ASN A 105 -7.96 13.88 -1.23
N ALA A 106 -7.22 14.02 -2.34
CA ALA A 106 -5.76 14.16 -2.37
C ALA A 106 -5.05 13.08 -1.56
N ARG A 107 -5.45 11.83 -1.80
CA ARG A 107 -4.96 10.67 -1.06
C ARG A 107 -4.26 9.70 -1.99
N CYS A 108 -3.08 9.27 -1.56
CA CYS A 108 -2.38 8.15 -2.16
C CYS A 108 -2.83 6.86 -1.47
N HIS A 109 -3.24 5.87 -2.25
CA HIS A 109 -3.70 4.56 -1.77
C HIS A 109 -3.10 3.44 -2.62
N HIS A 110 -3.29 2.20 -2.18
CA HIS A 110 -2.89 1.04 -2.99
C HIS A 110 -3.86 0.87 -4.14
N LYS A 111 -3.36 0.48 -5.32
CA LYS A 111 -4.16 0.23 -6.51
C LYS A 111 -5.29 -0.77 -6.28
N ASP A 112 -5.00 -1.82 -5.51
CA ASP A 112 -5.95 -2.91 -5.23
C ASP A 112 -6.67 -2.73 -3.88
N ASP A 113 -6.68 -1.51 -3.32
CA ASP A 113 -7.38 -1.23 -2.07
C ASP A 113 -8.90 -1.14 -2.28
N ASN A 114 -9.61 -2.20 -1.91
CA ASN A 114 -11.08 -2.27 -1.97
C ASN A 114 -11.78 -1.29 -1.02
N PHE A 115 -11.10 -0.71 -0.03
CA PHE A 115 -11.70 0.20 0.96
C PHE A 115 -11.50 1.69 0.61
N GLY A 116 -10.87 2.00 -0.52
CA GLY A 116 -10.47 3.37 -0.89
C GLY A 116 -10.76 3.76 -2.33
N VAL A 117 -11.80 3.19 -2.95
CA VAL A 117 -12.18 3.50 -4.35
C VAL A 117 -12.47 5.00 -4.46
N CYS A 118 -11.69 5.68 -5.30
CA CYS A 118 -11.81 7.11 -5.46
C CYS A 118 -13.18 7.51 -6.02
N GLY A 119 -13.81 8.51 -5.41
CA GLY A 119 -15.06 9.08 -5.90
C GLY A 119 -16.30 8.67 -5.12
N LEU A 120 -16.14 8.14 -3.90
CA LEU A 120 -17.22 8.09 -2.94
C LEU A 120 -17.63 9.52 -2.55
N LYS A 121 -18.90 9.71 -2.14
CA LYS A 121 -19.36 11.01 -1.63
C LYS A 121 -18.48 11.55 -0.50
N GLU A 122 -17.95 10.64 0.30
CA GLU A 122 -17.05 10.91 1.43
C GLU A 122 -15.70 11.49 0.98
N ASP A 123 -15.27 11.22 -0.26
CA ASP A 123 -14.01 11.73 -0.82
C ASP A 123 -14.12 13.17 -1.33
N THR A 124 -15.33 13.72 -1.41
CA THR A 124 -15.54 15.11 -1.83
C THR A 124 -15.70 15.99 -0.59
N PRO A 125 -14.88 17.04 -0.42
CA PRO A 125 -15.01 17.97 0.71
C PRO A 125 -16.40 18.64 0.80
N SER A 126 -17.06 18.79 -0.35
CA SER A 126 -18.41 19.33 -0.47
C SER A 126 -19.52 18.31 -0.22
N GLN A 127 -19.21 17.01 -0.11
CA GLN A 127 -20.16 15.89 -0.07
C GLN A 127 -21.09 15.80 -1.29
N VAL A 128 -20.79 16.55 -2.36
CA VAL A 128 -21.53 16.55 -3.62
C VAL A 128 -20.79 15.64 -4.60
N ALA A 129 -21.39 14.49 -4.90
CA ALA A 129 -20.93 13.60 -5.96
C ALA A 129 -21.09 14.26 -7.34
N GLY A 130 -20.19 13.95 -8.27
CA GLY A 130 -20.34 14.29 -9.69
C GLY A 130 -19.43 15.39 -10.24
N TRP A 131 -18.70 16.15 -9.40
CA TRP A 131 -17.76 17.17 -9.92
C TRP A 131 -16.64 16.57 -10.79
N TRP A 132 -16.22 15.35 -10.50
CA TRP A 132 -15.25 14.58 -11.30
C TRP A 132 -15.91 13.50 -12.18
N GLY A 133 -17.25 13.53 -12.32
CA GLY A 133 -18.04 12.51 -13.02
C GLY A 133 -18.61 11.42 -12.11
N ASP A 134 -19.24 10.40 -12.73
CA ASP A 134 -19.85 9.25 -12.04
C ASP A 134 -18.83 8.28 -11.43
N LYS A 135 -17.59 8.35 -11.91
CA LYS A 135 -16.43 7.62 -11.38
C LYS A 135 -15.41 8.66 -10.92
N GLY A 136 -14.73 8.39 -9.81
CA GLY A 136 -13.70 9.29 -9.33
C GLY A 136 -12.52 9.45 -10.30
N ALA A 137 -11.73 10.50 -10.09
CA ALA A 137 -10.52 10.76 -10.86
C ALA A 137 -9.30 10.13 -10.17
N GLU A 138 -8.91 8.95 -10.65
CA GLU A 138 -7.68 8.27 -10.24
C GLU A 138 -6.55 8.54 -11.22
N VAL A 139 -5.35 8.72 -10.68
CA VAL A 139 -4.13 8.96 -11.44
C VAL A 139 -3.17 7.82 -11.20
N MET A 140 -2.64 7.26 -12.29
CA MET A 140 -1.70 6.13 -12.26
C MET A 140 -0.33 6.46 -12.83
N SER A 141 -0.17 7.63 -13.48
CA SER A 141 1.12 8.10 -13.99
C SER A 141 1.46 9.48 -13.45
N ALA A 142 2.71 9.67 -13.04
CA ALA A 142 3.23 10.95 -12.58
C ALA A 142 3.16 12.04 -13.68
N ASP A 143 3.21 11.66 -14.95
CA ASP A 143 3.26 12.61 -16.08
C ASP A 143 1.99 13.47 -16.18
N VAL A 144 0.85 12.89 -15.83
CA VAL A 144 -0.45 13.56 -15.93
C VAL A 144 -0.82 14.35 -14.68
N CYS A 145 -0.08 14.22 -13.56
CA CYS A 145 -0.41 14.88 -12.29
C CYS A 145 -0.67 16.39 -12.46
N ARG A 146 0.13 17.10 -13.26
CA ARG A 146 -0.01 18.55 -13.49
C ARG A 146 -1.31 18.94 -14.21
N GLU A 147 -1.89 18.02 -14.95
CA GLU A 147 -3.09 18.22 -15.75
C GLU A 147 -4.34 17.84 -14.96
N VAL A 148 -4.29 16.70 -14.27
CA VAL A 148 -5.47 16.08 -13.64
C VAL A 148 -5.57 16.28 -12.12
N ASP A 149 -4.47 16.54 -11.39
CA ASP A 149 -4.52 16.85 -9.95
C ASP A 149 -4.96 18.29 -9.71
N ARG A 150 -6.18 18.62 -10.14
CA ARG A 150 -6.80 19.93 -10.03
C ARG A 150 -8.10 19.82 -9.26
N ARG A 151 -8.04 20.26 -7.99
CA ARG A 151 -9.20 20.32 -7.10
C ARG A 151 -9.92 21.67 -7.24
N PRO A 152 -11.26 21.68 -7.27
CA PRO A 152 -12.03 22.92 -7.22
C PRO A 152 -11.75 23.66 -5.92
N GLY A 153 -11.71 24.99 -5.99
CA GLY A 153 -11.36 25.86 -4.86
C GLY A 153 -9.87 26.23 -4.77
N LEU A 154 -9.00 25.67 -5.63
CA LEU A 154 -7.63 26.15 -5.79
C LEU A 154 -7.59 27.29 -6.83
N THR A 155 -7.17 28.48 -6.40
CA THR A 155 -6.95 29.62 -7.31
C THR A 155 -5.61 29.46 -8.04
N PHE A 156 -5.65 29.17 -9.34
CA PHE A 156 -4.45 29.08 -10.16
C PHE A 156 -4.02 30.48 -10.64
N LEU A 157 -2.90 30.98 -10.13
CA LEU A 157 -2.30 32.23 -10.58
C LEU A 157 -1.28 31.93 -11.68
N LYS A 158 -1.64 32.20 -12.94
CA LYS A 158 -0.68 32.17 -14.06
C LYS A 158 -0.09 33.55 -14.25
N TYR A 159 1.16 33.74 -13.82
CA TYR A 159 1.90 34.96 -14.14
C TYR A 159 2.11 35.02 -15.65
N LYS A 160 1.50 36.01 -16.30
CA LYS A 160 1.88 36.42 -17.67
C LYS A 160 2.84 37.59 -17.53
N TYR A 161 4.06 37.39 -18.01
CA TYR A 161 4.98 38.48 -18.32
C TYR A 161 4.35 39.38 -19.39
#